data_AF-A0A9P6ZUK9-F1
#
_entry.id   AF-A0A9P6ZUK9-F1
#
_cell.length_a   1.000
_cell.length_b   1.000
_cell.length_c   1.000
_cell.angle_alpha   90.00
_cell.angle_beta   90.00
_cell.angle_gamma   90.00
#
_symmetry.space_group_name_H-M   'P 1'
#
loop_
_entity.id
_entity.type
_entity.pdbx_description
1 polymer ?
#
loop_
_entity_poly.entity_id
_entity_poly.type
_entity_poly.pdbx_seq_one_letter_code
_entity_poly.pdbx_strand_id
1 'polypeptide(L)'
;MTPSVLVSPDLMSARYQLSHTGMISATVTEVQAAEFLCNSWTTTNEALCIQWQDQVAEDDRLSAERKHLADEEDEHRQLPLQLEEATTKADERKKNHSKHLAIPMCPRPFTTNDEALVSDFAICRLDKGQYVELYYWTNHGLDDAAVNYSTRDNDSLVPSTGEDGSTVWISSASSKPAAGVIADRNLSPADFNQAIPRIVAAFEDCDWAPERVLMLAQFWGAIVLHHYWNSRDPLAQCTILLFQEEERRAWHSTITSSKGAWDISIINEAALARTFDRVYRGSLVRPDNLASDSQVRTAICDTQPSLTIVSTYVP
;
A
#
# COMPACT_ATOMS: atom_id res chain seq x y z
N MET A 1 -19.25 53.86 -19.72
CA MET A 1 -19.76 53.68 -21.10
C MET A 1 -18.68 54.19 -22.04
N THR A 2 -18.29 53.41 -23.04
CA THR A 2 -17.20 53.73 -23.97
C THR A 2 -17.68 54.73 -25.03
N PRO A 3 -17.00 55.89 -25.21
CA PRO A 3 -17.38 56.88 -26.22
C PRO A 3 -17.41 56.34 -27.65
N SER A 4 -16.59 55.31 -27.92
CA SER A 4 -16.49 54.63 -29.24
C SER A 4 -17.74 53.87 -29.68
N VAL A 5 -18.71 53.66 -28.79
CA VAL A 5 -19.95 52.91 -29.08
C VAL A 5 -21.15 53.85 -29.27
N LEU A 6 -20.96 55.16 -29.06
CA LEU A 6 -22.02 56.14 -29.27
C LEU A 6 -22.19 56.41 -30.77
N VAL A 7 -23.39 56.17 -31.28
CA VAL A 7 -23.81 56.53 -32.63
C VAL A 7 -24.36 57.95 -32.60
N SER A 8 -24.04 58.75 -33.62
CA SER A 8 -24.55 60.12 -33.76
C SER A 8 -26.08 60.12 -33.62
N PRO A 9 -26.66 60.88 -32.68
CA PRO A 9 -28.10 60.97 -32.54
C PRO A 9 -28.75 61.43 -33.85
N ASP A 10 -29.99 61.00 -34.12
CA ASP A 10 -30.76 61.57 -35.23
C ASP A 10 -31.11 63.03 -34.91
N LEU A 11 -30.28 63.94 -35.39
CA LEU A 11 -30.41 65.38 -35.18
C LEU A 11 -31.57 65.97 -35.99
N MET A 12 -32.13 65.26 -36.98
CA MET A 12 -33.34 65.70 -37.69
C MET A 12 -34.64 65.34 -36.93
N SER A 13 -34.53 64.58 -35.84
CA SER A 13 -35.66 64.24 -34.99
C SER A 13 -36.24 65.47 -34.29
N ALA A 14 -37.57 65.48 -34.10
CA ALA A 14 -38.30 66.57 -33.44
C ALA A 14 -37.73 66.97 -32.06
N ARG A 15 -36.99 66.08 -31.39
CA ARG A 15 -36.32 66.34 -30.12
C ARG A 15 -35.20 67.39 -30.19
N TYR A 16 -34.58 67.57 -31.35
CA TYR A 16 -33.49 68.54 -31.55
C TYR A 16 -33.95 69.79 -32.31
N GLN A 17 -35.21 69.84 -32.73
CA GLN A 17 -35.79 70.92 -33.55
C GLN A 17 -35.51 72.33 -32.98
N LEU A 18 -35.60 72.50 -31.66
CA LEU A 18 -35.26 73.76 -30.96
C LEU A 18 -33.81 74.22 -31.17
N SER A 19 -32.85 73.28 -31.26
CA SER A 19 -31.43 73.57 -31.47
C SER A 19 -31.12 74.02 -32.90
N HIS A 20 -31.97 73.66 -33.87
CA HIS A 20 -31.76 73.96 -35.29
C HIS A 20 -32.49 75.26 -35.67
N THR A 21 -33.69 75.50 -35.12
CA THR A 21 -34.48 76.71 -35.38
C THR A 21 -33.73 78.00 -35.04
N GLY A 22 -32.87 77.97 -34.02
CA GLY A 22 -32.01 79.11 -33.67
C GLY A 22 -30.87 79.39 -34.67
N MET A 23 -30.55 78.45 -35.55
CA MET A 23 -29.49 78.55 -36.57
C MET A 23 -30.02 78.83 -37.98
N ILE A 24 -31.34 78.68 -38.20
CA ILE A 24 -31.97 78.94 -39.49
C ILE A 24 -32.03 80.46 -39.73
N SER A 25 -31.53 80.89 -40.89
CA SER A 25 -31.56 82.28 -41.33
C SER A 25 -31.86 82.34 -42.82
N ALA A 26 -31.98 83.54 -43.40
CA ALA A 26 -32.26 83.70 -44.84
C ALA A 26 -31.21 83.03 -45.76
N THR A 27 -30.05 82.63 -45.22
CA THR A 27 -28.95 81.99 -45.96
C THR A 27 -28.58 80.59 -45.47
N VAL A 28 -29.24 80.05 -44.43
CA VAL A 28 -28.93 78.72 -43.86
C VAL A 28 -30.21 77.91 -43.71
N THR A 29 -30.25 76.78 -44.43
CA THR A 29 -31.39 75.84 -44.44
C THR A 29 -31.35 74.88 -43.25
N GLU A 30 -32.50 74.29 -42.91
CA GLU A 30 -32.63 73.31 -41.81
C GLU A 30 -31.69 72.10 -41.96
N VAL A 31 -31.45 71.67 -43.20
CA VAL A 31 -30.50 70.59 -43.53
C VAL A 31 -29.06 70.99 -43.18
N GLN A 32 -28.67 72.23 -43.50
CA GLN A 32 -27.34 72.75 -43.19
C GLN A 32 -27.13 72.97 -41.68
N ALA A 33 -28.18 73.34 -40.94
CA ALA A 33 -28.12 73.44 -39.48
C ALA A 33 -27.94 72.06 -38.81
N ALA A 34 -28.63 71.03 -39.30
CA ALA A 34 -28.47 69.66 -38.83
C ALA A 34 -27.08 69.08 -39.14
N GLU A 35 -26.54 69.37 -40.33
CA GLU A 35 -25.19 68.99 -40.73
C GLU A 35 -24.13 69.64 -39.83
N PHE A 36 -24.28 70.92 -39.49
CA PHE A 36 -23.37 71.61 -38.58
C PHE A 36 -23.35 70.97 -37.19
N LEU A 37 -24.52 70.62 -36.64
CA LEU A 37 -24.62 69.95 -35.35
C LEU A 37 -24.06 68.52 -35.39
N CYS A 38 -24.24 67.81 -36.50
CA CYS A 38 -23.65 66.48 -36.70
C CYS A 38 -22.12 66.56 -36.73
N ASN A 39 -21.56 67.54 -37.46
CA ASN A 39 -20.13 67.77 -37.52
C ASN A 39 -19.55 68.18 -36.16
N SER A 40 -20.25 69.06 -35.43
CA SER A 40 -19.87 69.45 -34.06
C SER A 40 -19.91 68.28 -33.08
N TRP A 41 -20.92 67.41 -33.17
CA TRP A 41 -21.03 66.22 -32.34
C TRP A 41 -19.92 65.22 -32.67
N THR A 42 -19.67 64.98 -33.96
CA THR A 42 -18.63 64.04 -34.44
C THR A 42 -17.26 64.49 -33.95
N THR A 43 -16.92 65.77 -34.12
CA THR A 43 -15.64 66.34 -33.64
C THR A 43 -15.49 66.19 -32.12
N THR A 44 -16.56 66.41 -31.37
CA THR A 44 -16.56 66.28 -29.91
C THR A 44 -16.42 64.81 -29.48
N ASN A 45 -17.14 63.90 -30.14
CA ASN A 45 -17.09 62.48 -29.84
C ASN A 45 -15.74 61.86 -30.20
N GLU A 46 -15.13 62.28 -31.31
CA GLU A 46 -13.76 61.91 -31.69
C GLU A 46 -12.75 62.37 -30.64
N ALA A 47 -12.84 63.62 -30.17
CA ALA A 47 -11.99 64.13 -29.09
C ALA A 47 -12.14 63.31 -27.79
N LEU A 48 -13.38 62.96 -27.43
CA LEU A 48 -13.66 62.11 -26.26
C LEU A 48 -13.14 60.67 -26.44
N CYS A 49 -13.20 60.12 -27.66
CA CYS A 49 -12.64 58.81 -27.96
C CYS A 49 -11.11 58.80 -27.80
N ILE A 50 -10.42 59.82 -28.30
CA ILE A 50 -8.97 59.97 -28.15
C ILE A 50 -8.61 60.10 -26.67
N GLN A 51 -9.28 60.98 -25.92
CA GLN A 51 -9.04 61.16 -24.49
C GLN A 51 -9.28 59.86 -23.70
N TRP A 52 -10.31 59.10 -24.06
CA TRP A 52 -10.59 57.81 -23.44
C TRP A 52 -9.52 56.77 -23.77
N GLN A 53 -9.02 56.73 -25.01
CA GLN A 53 -7.93 55.84 -25.40
C GLN A 53 -6.64 56.15 -24.64
N ASP A 54 -6.31 57.43 -24.49
CA ASP A 54 -5.16 57.87 -23.69
C ASP A 54 -5.30 57.47 -22.23
N GLN A 55 -6.50 57.60 -21.64
CA GLN A 55 -6.77 57.17 -20.27
C GLN A 55 -6.60 55.66 -20.10
N VAL A 56 -7.16 54.85 -21.02
CA VAL A 56 -7.03 53.39 -20.96
C VAL A 56 -5.57 52.96 -21.11
N ALA A 57 -4.82 53.58 -22.02
CA ALA A 57 -3.40 53.28 -22.20
C ALA A 57 -2.58 53.61 -20.94
N GLU A 58 -2.90 54.70 -20.25
CA GLU A 58 -2.26 55.08 -18.99
C GLU A 58 -2.63 54.11 -17.85
N ASP A 59 -3.91 53.75 -17.72
CA ASP A 59 -4.38 52.81 -16.72
C ASP A 59 -3.75 51.41 -16.92
N ASP A 60 -3.62 50.95 -18.16
CA ASP A 60 -2.94 49.71 -18.51
C ASP A 60 -1.45 49.76 -18.15
N ARG A 61 -0.78 50.88 -18.42
CA ARG A 61 0.62 51.09 -18.04
C ARG A 61 0.82 51.03 -16.52
N LEU A 62 -0.03 51.73 -15.76
CA LEU A 62 0.02 51.74 -14.30
C LEU A 62 -0.29 50.35 -13.71
N SER A 63 -1.22 49.62 -14.31
CA SER A 63 -1.54 48.24 -13.91
C SER A 63 -0.34 47.31 -14.15
N ALA A 64 0.32 47.43 -15.30
CA ALA A 64 1.52 46.65 -15.63
C ALA A 64 2.69 46.95 -14.68
N GLU A 65 2.92 48.23 -14.37
CA GLU A 65 3.97 48.64 -13.43
C GLU A 65 3.69 48.13 -12.00
N ARG A 66 2.44 48.22 -11.53
CA ARG A 66 2.04 47.68 -10.23
C ARG A 66 2.22 46.17 -10.15
N LYS A 67 1.93 45.46 -11.23
CA LYS A 67 2.13 44.01 -11.31
C LYS A 67 3.62 43.66 -11.26
N HIS A 68 4.44 44.35 -12.03
CA HIS A 68 5.90 44.15 -12.03
C HIS A 68 6.48 44.36 -10.63
N LEU A 69 6.09 45.44 -9.95
CA LEU A 69 6.57 45.73 -8.60
C LEU A 69 6.12 44.69 -7.57
N ALA A 70 4.90 44.16 -7.71
CA ALA A 70 4.41 43.08 -6.85
C ALA A 70 5.16 41.76 -7.08
N ASP A 71 5.41 41.42 -8.34
CA ASP A 71 6.19 40.23 -8.71
C ASP A 71 7.64 40.35 -8.17
N GLU A 72 8.28 41.52 -8.29
CA GLU A 72 9.60 41.78 -7.71
C GLU A 72 9.61 41.69 -6.17
N GLU A 73 8.58 42.21 -5.49
CA GLU A 73 8.47 42.11 -4.03
C GLU A 73 8.28 40.66 -3.57
N ASP A 74 7.47 39.88 -4.29
CA ASP A 74 7.25 38.47 -4.02
C ASP A 74 8.52 37.64 -4.27
N GLU A 75 9.25 37.90 -5.35
CA GLU A 75 10.56 37.27 -5.60
C GLU A 75 11.56 37.62 -4.50
N HIS A 76 11.66 38.90 -4.12
CA HIS A 76 12.51 39.35 -3.02
C HIS A 76 12.14 38.73 -1.67
N ARG A 77 10.86 38.43 -1.44
CA ARG A 77 10.37 37.76 -0.22
C ARG A 77 10.61 36.25 -0.26
N GLN A 78 10.47 35.61 -1.41
CA GLN A 78 10.58 34.16 -1.54
C GLN A 78 12.04 33.67 -1.59
N LEU A 79 12.94 34.43 -2.23
CA LEU A 79 14.35 34.03 -2.37
C LEU A 79 15.04 33.76 -1.01
N PRO A 80 14.91 34.62 0.03
CA PRO A 80 15.50 34.38 1.34
C PRO A 80 14.88 33.16 2.04
N LEU A 81 13.55 32.97 1.92
CA LEU A 81 12.84 31.85 2.53
C LEU A 81 13.28 30.51 1.92
N GLN A 82 13.42 30.45 0.60
CA GLN A 82 13.92 29.27 -0.09
C GLN A 82 15.37 28.97 0.28
N LEU A 83 16.20 30.01 0.42
CA LEU A 83 17.58 29.86 0.85
C LEU A 83 17.66 29.35 2.28
N GLU A 84 16.89 29.91 3.22
CA GLU A 84 16.82 29.48 4.62
C GLU A 84 16.27 28.05 4.76
N GLU A 85 15.27 27.68 3.97
CA GLU A 85 14.75 26.32 3.96
C GLU A 85 15.79 25.34 3.40
N ALA A 86 16.51 25.72 2.35
CA ALA A 86 17.58 24.92 1.76
C ALA A 86 18.76 24.75 2.72
N THR A 87 19.17 25.81 3.44
CA THR A 87 20.23 25.73 4.44
C THR A 87 19.80 24.88 5.64
N THR A 88 18.56 25.04 6.13
CA THR A 88 18.00 24.23 7.21
C THR A 88 17.95 22.75 6.83
N LYS A 89 17.50 22.43 5.61
CA LYS A 89 17.49 21.05 5.07
C LYS A 89 18.91 20.49 4.93
N ALA A 90 19.87 21.29 4.49
CA ALA A 90 21.26 20.87 4.36
C ALA A 90 21.91 20.62 5.74
N ASP A 91 21.64 21.48 6.72
CA ASP A 91 22.14 21.31 8.09
C ASP A 91 21.49 20.14 8.81
N GLU A 92 20.20 19.90 8.58
CA GLU A 92 19.51 18.68 9.02
C GLU A 92 20.12 17.42 8.42
N ARG A 93 20.48 17.45 7.13
CA ARG A 93 21.19 16.36 6.46
C ARG A 93 22.57 16.11 7.04
N LYS A 94 23.30 17.16 7.42
CA LYS A 94 24.63 17.06 8.07
C LYS A 94 24.54 16.54 9.51
N LYS A 95 23.64 17.12 10.33
CA LYS A 95 23.50 16.76 11.76
C LYS A 95 22.96 15.35 11.93
N ASN A 96 22.04 14.94 11.06
CA ASN A 96 21.44 13.62 11.08
C ASN A 96 21.92 12.78 9.90
N HIS A 97 23.23 12.78 9.64
CA HIS A 97 23.82 12.04 8.52
C HIS A 97 23.34 10.59 8.49
N SER A 98 23.27 9.93 9.66
CA SER A 98 22.78 8.55 9.79
C SER A 98 21.34 8.32 9.32
N LYS A 99 20.42 9.29 9.46
CA LYS A 99 19.03 9.17 8.99
C LYS A 99 18.88 9.36 7.48
N HIS A 100 19.89 9.96 6.83
CA HIS A 100 19.89 10.30 5.41
C HIS A 100 20.93 9.52 4.61
N LEU A 101 21.63 8.57 5.25
CA LEU A 101 22.51 7.64 4.56
C LEU A 101 21.66 6.79 3.60
N ALA A 102 22.00 6.81 2.33
CA ALA A 102 21.49 5.82 1.39
C ALA A 102 21.98 4.44 1.83
N ILE A 103 21.06 3.60 2.29
CA ILE A 103 21.35 2.22 2.65
C ILE A 103 21.36 1.43 1.34
N PRO A 104 22.52 0.93 0.87
CA PRO A 104 22.54 0.07 -0.30
C PRO A 104 21.65 -1.16 -0.05
N MET A 105 20.92 -1.60 -1.08
CA MET A 105 20.19 -2.87 -1.05
C MET A 105 21.19 -4.04 -1.12
N CYS A 106 22.01 -4.17 -0.08
CA CYS A 106 22.86 -5.33 0.14
C CYS A 106 22.32 -6.11 1.34
N PRO A 107 22.32 -7.45 1.28
CA PRO A 107 21.99 -8.26 2.45
C PRO A 107 22.96 -7.93 3.60
N ARG A 108 22.48 -8.10 4.83
CA ARG A 108 23.33 -8.05 6.03
C ARG A 108 24.58 -8.92 5.81
N PRO A 109 25.79 -8.48 6.22
CA PRO A 109 26.97 -9.34 6.19
C PRO A 109 26.67 -10.65 6.92
N PHE A 110 26.87 -11.76 6.21
CA PHE A 110 26.54 -13.11 6.65
C PHE A 110 27.36 -13.45 7.91
N THR A 111 26.75 -13.37 9.10
CA THR A 111 27.34 -13.93 10.32
C THR A 111 26.83 -15.36 10.41
N THR A 112 27.71 -16.32 10.13
CA THR A 112 27.51 -17.78 10.05
C THR A 112 26.87 -18.44 11.29
N ASN A 113 26.49 -17.69 12.33
CA ASN A 113 26.02 -18.22 13.61
C ASN A 113 24.50 -18.22 13.78
N ASP A 114 23.72 -17.67 12.83
CA ASP A 114 22.25 -17.56 12.92
C ASP A 114 21.52 -18.40 11.85
N GLU A 115 22.18 -19.36 11.21
CA GLU A 115 21.45 -20.36 10.41
C GLU A 115 20.61 -21.22 11.36
N ALA A 116 19.36 -20.82 11.53
CA ALA A 116 18.35 -21.68 12.11
C ALA A 116 18.26 -22.94 11.24
N LEU A 117 18.89 -24.02 11.69
CA LEU A 117 18.93 -25.28 10.98
C LEU A 117 17.52 -25.83 10.86
N VAL A 118 16.88 -25.63 9.71
CA VAL A 118 15.63 -26.32 9.37
C VAL A 118 15.96 -27.80 9.21
N SER A 119 15.02 -28.67 9.57
CA SER A 119 15.20 -30.12 9.42
C SER A 119 15.53 -30.51 7.98
N ASP A 120 16.61 -31.28 7.79
CA ASP A 120 17.00 -31.87 6.49
C ASP A 120 15.85 -32.64 5.82
N PHE A 121 14.99 -33.30 6.61
CA PHE A 121 13.78 -33.96 6.13
C PHE A 121 12.84 -32.96 5.44
N ALA A 122 12.61 -31.81 6.07
CA ALA A 122 11.71 -30.79 5.57
C ALA A 122 12.26 -30.16 4.28
N ILE A 123 13.56 -29.83 4.25
CA ILE A 123 14.24 -29.31 3.06
C ILE A 123 14.18 -30.32 1.91
N CYS A 124 14.50 -31.59 2.16
CA CYS A 124 14.45 -32.64 1.12
C CYS A 124 13.04 -32.87 0.56
N ARG A 125 11.99 -32.66 1.35
CA ARG A 125 10.60 -32.73 0.85
C ARG A 125 10.22 -31.49 0.06
N LEU A 126 10.65 -30.32 0.54
CA LEU A 126 10.42 -29.04 -0.13
C LEU A 126 11.07 -29.02 -1.51
N ASP A 127 12.32 -29.46 -1.61
CA ASP A 127 13.09 -29.60 -2.87
C ASP A 127 12.37 -30.50 -3.89
N LYS A 128 11.75 -31.58 -3.41
CA LYS A 128 10.96 -32.50 -4.24
C LYS A 128 9.56 -32.01 -4.61
N GLY A 129 9.21 -30.76 -4.28
CA GLY A 129 7.87 -30.23 -4.56
C GLY A 129 6.77 -30.81 -3.65
N GLN A 130 7.12 -31.55 -2.59
CA GLN A 130 6.15 -32.28 -1.79
C GLN A 130 5.55 -31.42 -0.67
N TYR A 131 4.36 -31.79 -0.22
CA TYR A 131 3.77 -31.17 0.96
C TYR A 131 4.62 -31.45 2.20
N VAL A 132 4.89 -30.39 2.96
CA VAL A 132 5.57 -30.41 4.25
C VAL A 132 4.87 -29.44 5.20
N GLU A 133 4.72 -29.88 6.45
CA GLU A 133 4.10 -29.12 7.54
C GLU A 133 4.89 -27.83 7.83
N LEU A 134 4.19 -26.73 8.13
CA LEU A 134 4.76 -25.45 8.54
C LEU A 134 5.51 -25.54 9.87
N TYR A 135 5.20 -26.56 10.68
CA TYR A 135 5.85 -26.81 11.96
C TYR A 135 7.37 -26.73 11.90
N TYR A 136 8.00 -27.25 10.85
CA TYR A 136 9.46 -27.25 10.68
C TYR A 136 10.09 -25.85 10.59
N TRP A 137 9.29 -24.82 10.32
CA TRP A 137 9.72 -23.42 10.26
C TRP A 137 9.28 -22.60 11.48
N THR A 138 8.60 -23.22 12.45
CA THR A 138 8.29 -22.60 13.75
C THR A 138 9.54 -22.59 14.64
N ASN A 139 9.58 -21.74 15.67
CA ASN A 139 10.68 -21.80 16.65
C ASN A 139 10.82 -23.20 17.28
N HIS A 140 9.71 -23.83 17.64
CA HIS A 140 9.72 -25.19 18.17
C HIS A 140 10.33 -26.20 17.19
N GLY A 141 9.95 -26.14 15.92
CA GLY A 141 10.51 -27.02 14.88
C GLY A 141 12.00 -26.79 14.63
N LEU A 142 12.48 -25.55 14.77
CA LEU A 142 13.90 -25.19 14.65
C LEU A 142 14.71 -25.67 15.85
N ASP A 143 14.18 -25.52 17.07
CA ASP A 143 14.82 -26.05 18.29
C ASP A 143 14.93 -27.58 18.22
N ASP A 144 13.87 -28.25 17.79
CA ASP A 144 13.87 -29.70 17.57
C ASP A 144 14.89 -30.12 16.51
N ALA A 145 15.00 -29.36 15.42
CA ALA A 145 16.00 -29.62 14.39
C ALA A 145 17.44 -29.40 14.90
N ALA A 146 17.68 -28.37 15.70
CA ALA A 146 18.99 -28.09 16.30
C ALA A 146 19.43 -29.19 17.30
N VAL A 147 18.51 -29.69 18.13
CA VAL A 147 18.76 -30.83 19.02
C VAL A 147 19.07 -32.09 18.23
N ASN A 148 18.29 -32.36 17.18
CA ASN A 148 18.52 -33.51 16.31
C ASN A 148 19.84 -33.41 15.55
N TYR A 149 20.26 -32.21 15.13
CA TYR A 149 21.54 -31.98 14.46
C TYR A 149 22.73 -32.27 15.40
N SER A 150 22.65 -31.82 16.66
CA SER A 150 23.74 -31.96 17.64
C SER A 150 23.94 -33.39 18.16
N THR A 151 22.90 -34.23 18.08
CA THR A 151 22.90 -35.60 18.60
C THR A 151 23.10 -36.66 17.51
N ARG A 152 23.32 -36.24 16.27
CA ARG A 152 23.29 -37.08 15.08
C ARG A 152 24.64 -37.73 14.78
N ASP A 153 24.60 -39.01 14.43
CA ASP A 153 25.63 -39.64 13.59
C ASP A 153 25.23 -39.43 12.12
N ASN A 154 25.83 -38.42 11.47
CA ASN A 154 25.43 -37.99 10.13
C ASN A 154 25.91 -38.93 9.01
N ASP A 155 26.73 -39.93 9.34
CA ASP A 155 27.29 -40.90 8.37
C ASP A 155 26.36 -42.11 8.12
N SER A 156 25.24 -42.21 8.84
CA SER A 156 24.27 -43.30 8.64
C SER A 156 23.36 -43.05 7.43
N LEU A 157 23.56 -43.85 6.38
CA LEU A 157 22.74 -43.85 5.16
C LEU A 157 21.62 -44.91 5.24
N VAL A 158 20.45 -44.57 4.72
CA VAL A 158 19.32 -45.49 4.57
C VAL A 158 18.96 -45.67 3.09
N PRO A 159 18.61 -46.89 2.66
CA PRO A 159 18.17 -47.12 1.29
C PRO A 159 16.79 -46.49 1.08
N SER A 160 16.64 -45.73 0.01
CA SER A 160 15.41 -45.11 -0.47
C SER A 160 15.16 -45.48 -1.92
N THR A 161 13.92 -45.39 -2.38
CA THR A 161 13.57 -45.73 -3.78
C THR A 161 13.61 -44.45 -4.62
N GLY A 162 14.43 -44.46 -5.68
CA GLY A 162 14.48 -43.41 -6.70
C GLY A 162 13.27 -43.45 -7.63
N GLU A 163 13.06 -42.38 -8.41
CA GLU A 163 11.91 -42.26 -9.32
C GLU A 163 11.88 -43.33 -10.43
N ASP A 164 13.04 -43.87 -10.78
CA ASP A 164 13.24 -44.96 -11.73
C ASP A 164 13.15 -46.37 -11.10
N GLY A 165 12.85 -46.45 -9.80
CA GLY A 165 12.85 -47.70 -9.04
C GLY A 165 14.23 -48.19 -8.59
N SER A 166 15.30 -47.40 -8.80
CA SER A 166 16.63 -47.70 -8.29
C SER A 166 16.73 -47.45 -6.78
N THR A 167 17.69 -48.10 -6.11
CA THR A 167 17.98 -47.83 -4.70
C THR A 167 18.96 -46.66 -4.59
N VAL A 168 18.52 -45.54 -4.01
CA VAL A 168 19.34 -44.37 -3.68
C VAL A 168 19.61 -44.35 -2.19
N TRP A 169 20.86 -44.18 -1.80
CA TRP A 169 21.24 -44.02 -0.39
C TRP A 169 21.08 -42.55 0.01
N ILE A 170 20.17 -42.28 0.94
CA ILE A 170 19.97 -40.93 1.49
C ILE A 170 20.42 -40.91 2.94
N SER A 171 20.80 -39.72 3.42
CA SER A 171 21.05 -39.51 4.84
C SER A 171 19.82 -39.94 5.64
N SER A 172 20.02 -40.65 6.74
CA SER A 172 18.92 -41.04 7.64
C SER A 172 18.11 -39.83 8.14
N ALA A 173 18.68 -38.62 8.13
CA ALA A 173 18.06 -37.34 8.51
C ALA A 173 16.90 -37.01 7.61
N SER A 174 17.14 -37.19 6.31
CA SER A 174 16.22 -36.83 5.25
C SER A 174 15.07 -37.83 5.10
N SER A 175 15.10 -38.94 5.86
CA SER A 175 14.18 -40.07 5.68
C SER A 175 13.02 -40.09 6.66
N LYS A 176 13.16 -39.49 7.85
CA LYS A 176 12.16 -39.58 8.92
C LYS A 176 11.74 -38.21 9.43
N PRO A 177 10.43 -37.97 9.59
CA PRO A 177 9.96 -36.77 10.28
C PRO A 177 10.37 -36.81 11.75
N ALA A 178 10.48 -35.63 12.36
CA ALA A 178 10.69 -35.52 13.80
C ALA A 178 9.52 -36.15 14.56
N ALA A 179 9.78 -36.67 15.75
CA ALA A 179 8.70 -37.10 16.64
C ALA A 179 7.93 -35.86 17.11
N GLY A 180 6.60 -35.87 17.03
CA GLY A 180 5.78 -34.76 17.55
C GLY A 180 5.53 -33.60 16.58
N VAL A 181 5.76 -33.77 15.28
CA VAL A 181 5.39 -32.76 14.26
C VAL A 181 3.92 -32.36 14.41
N ILE A 182 3.69 -31.06 14.58
CA ILE A 182 2.35 -30.49 14.73
C ILE A 182 1.75 -30.28 13.34
N ALA A 183 0.55 -30.83 13.12
CA ALA A 183 -0.18 -30.59 11.88
C ALA A 183 -0.53 -29.11 11.73
N ASP A 184 -0.49 -28.61 10.49
CA ASP A 184 -0.76 -27.22 10.14
C ASP A 184 -2.06 -26.67 10.74
N ARG A 185 -3.14 -27.48 10.78
CA ARG A 185 -4.44 -27.09 11.37
C ARG A 185 -4.42 -26.88 12.89
N ASN A 186 -3.38 -27.38 13.57
CA ASN A 186 -3.21 -27.36 15.02
C ASN A 186 -2.15 -26.34 15.46
N LEU A 187 -1.56 -25.59 14.54
CA LEU A 187 -0.57 -24.56 14.89
C LEU A 187 -1.23 -23.38 15.61
N SER A 188 -0.49 -22.80 16.56
CA SER A 188 -0.92 -21.53 17.16
C SER A 188 -0.84 -20.40 16.11
N PRO A 189 -1.66 -19.33 16.24
CA PRO A 189 -1.56 -18.19 15.33
C PRO A 189 -0.16 -17.54 15.32
N ALA A 190 0.55 -17.57 16.44
CA ALA A 190 1.91 -17.05 16.54
C ALA A 190 2.89 -17.92 15.73
N ASP A 191 2.83 -19.24 15.92
CA ASP A 191 3.68 -20.19 15.20
C ASP A 191 3.42 -20.15 13.69
N PHE A 192 2.15 -20.08 13.29
CA PHE A 192 1.75 -19.97 11.90
C PHE A 192 2.32 -18.70 11.24
N ASN A 193 2.12 -17.53 11.86
CA ASN A 193 2.64 -16.27 11.34
C ASN A 193 4.16 -16.23 11.29
N GLN A 194 4.84 -16.87 12.25
CA GLN A 194 6.29 -16.97 12.26
C GLN A 194 6.82 -17.89 11.17
N ALA A 195 6.15 -19.02 10.91
CA ALA A 195 6.59 -20.01 9.95
C ALA A 195 6.50 -19.52 8.50
N ILE A 196 5.47 -18.73 8.16
CA ILE A 196 5.22 -18.24 6.79
C ILE A 196 6.45 -17.56 6.14
N PRO A 197 7.03 -16.49 6.70
CA PRO A 197 8.16 -15.81 6.03
C PRO A 197 9.37 -16.72 5.86
N ARG A 198 9.57 -17.68 6.78
CA ARG A 198 10.69 -18.63 6.73
C ARG A 198 10.50 -19.72 5.68
N ILE A 199 9.30 -20.28 5.54
CA ILE A 199 9.03 -21.26 4.48
C ILE A 199 9.02 -20.59 3.10
N VAL A 200 8.59 -19.33 3.00
CA VAL A 200 8.67 -18.54 1.76
C VAL A 200 10.12 -18.38 1.31
N ALA A 201 11.02 -17.97 2.22
CA ALA A 201 12.45 -17.92 1.92
C ALA A 201 13.01 -19.31 1.54
N ALA A 202 12.59 -20.37 2.24
CA ALA A 202 13.05 -21.72 1.93
C ALA A 202 12.62 -22.22 0.54
N PHE A 203 11.49 -21.76 -0.01
CA PHE A 203 11.14 -22.06 -1.41
C PHE A 203 12.12 -21.40 -2.39
N GLU A 204 12.55 -20.16 -2.12
CA GLU A 204 13.54 -19.47 -2.94
C GLU A 204 14.89 -20.20 -2.87
N ASP A 205 15.30 -20.63 -1.67
CA ASP A 205 16.53 -21.40 -1.45
C ASP A 205 16.50 -22.79 -2.10
N CYS A 206 15.31 -23.37 -2.30
CA CYS A 206 15.10 -24.64 -3.01
C CYS A 206 14.79 -24.46 -4.51
N ASP A 207 15.14 -23.31 -5.09
CA ASP A 207 15.00 -23.01 -6.53
C ASP A 207 13.56 -23.19 -7.07
N TRP A 208 12.54 -22.96 -6.24
CA TRP A 208 11.16 -22.98 -6.73
C TRP A 208 10.92 -21.85 -7.73
N ALA A 209 10.11 -22.12 -8.75
CA ALA A 209 9.72 -21.12 -9.73
C ALA A 209 9.14 -19.86 -9.04
N PRO A 210 9.63 -18.64 -9.33
CA PRO A 210 9.22 -17.42 -8.64
C PRO A 210 7.70 -17.18 -8.61
N GLU A 211 7.00 -17.57 -9.69
CA GLU A 211 5.55 -17.47 -9.78
C GLU A 211 4.84 -18.36 -8.74
N ARG A 212 5.41 -19.53 -8.44
CA ARG A 212 4.87 -20.45 -7.41
C ARG A 212 5.13 -19.94 -6.01
N VAL A 213 6.33 -19.39 -5.77
CA VAL A 213 6.67 -18.77 -4.49
C VAL A 213 5.72 -17.61 -4.20
N LEU A 214 5.53 -16.72 -5.18
CA LEU A 214 4.61 -15.60 -5.07
C LEU A 214 3.17 -16.05 -4.80
N MET A 215 2.68 -17.06 -5.53
CA MET A 215 1.33 -17.60 -5.35
C MET A 215 1.11 -18.16 -3.94
N LEU A 216 2.05 -18.94 -3.41
CA LEU A 216 1.97 -19.48 -2.06
C LEU A 216 2.08 -18.37 -1.00
N ALA A 217 2.95 -17.38 -1.19
CA ALA A 217 3.04 -16.21 -0.33
C ALA A 217 1.73 -15.42 -0.31
N GLN A 218 1.09 -15.23 -1.47
CA GLN A 218 -0.22 -14.58 -1.59
C GLN A 218 -1.33 -15.40 -0.92
N PHE A 219 -1.31 -16.72 -1.04
CA PHE A 219 -2.25 -17.60 -0.35
C PHE A 219 -2.19 -17.43 1.18
N TRP A 220 -0.99 -17.48 1.77
CA TRP A 220 -0.84 -17.23 3.19
C TRP A 220 -1.25 -15.81 3.56
N GLY A 221 -0.87 -14.81 2.76
CA GLY A 221 -1.32 -13.42 2.92
C GLY A 221 -2.85 -13.30 2.95
N ALA A 222 -3.54 -13.96 2.03
CA ALA A 222 -4.99 -13.98 1.96
C ALA A 222 -5.62 -14.63 3.22
N ILE A 223 -5.00 -15.69 3.76
CA ILE A 223 -5.44 -16.30 5.02
C ILE A 223 -5.33 -15.33 6.19
N VAL A 224 -4.19 -14.67 6.40
CA VAL A 224 -3.99 -13.76 7.55
C VAL A 224 -4.90 -12.54 7.49
N LEU A 225 -5.23 -12.09 6.28
CA LEU A 225 -6.13 -10.97 6.04
C LEU A 225 -7.62 -11.37 6.08
N HIS A 226 -7.93 -12.66 6.07
CA HIS A 226 -9.31 -13.13 6.04
C HIS A 226 -10.03 -12.87 7.38
N HIS A 227 -11.34 -12.63 7.31
CA HIS A 227 -12.15 -12.30 8.49
C HIS A 227 -12.22 -13.45 9.52
N TYR A 228 -12.08 -14.71 9.10
CA TYR A 228 -12.02 -15.85 10.03
C TYR A 228 -10.73 -15.87 10.86
N TRP A 229 -9.61 -15.42 10.30
CA TRP A 229 -8.35 -15.36 11.03
C TRP A 229 -8.43 -14.39 12.20
N ASN A 230 -9.03 -13.22 11.96
CA ASN A 230 -9.19 -12.14 12.93
C ASN A 230 -10.48 -12.25 13.76
N SER A 231 -11.23 -13.35 13.60
CA SER A 231 -12.48 -13.58 14.34
C SER A 231 -12.19 -13.86 15.82
N ARG A 232 -13.12 -13.45 16.68
CA ARG A 232 -13.11 -13.84 18.11
C ARG A 232 -13.66 -15.26 18.35
N ASP A 233 -14.27 -15.86 17.33
CA ASP A 233 -14.79 -17.23 17.39
C ASP A 233 -13.63 -18.23 17.14
N PRO A 234 -13.28 -19.08 18.12
CA PRO A 234 -12.26 -20.11 17.94
C PRO A 234 -12.59 -21.08 16.81
N LEU A 235 -13.87 -21.34 16.53
CA LEU A 235 -14.26 -22.24 15.43
C LEU A 235 -13.91 -21.64 14.08
N ALA A 236 -14.02 -20.32 13.90
CA ALA A 236 -13.61 -19.64 12.68
C ALA A 236 -12.09 -19.74 12.46
N GLN A 237 -11.29 -19.52 13.52
CA GLN A 237 -9.83 -19.69 13.45
C GLN A 237 -9.42 -21.14 13.16
N CYS A 238 -10.02 -22.11 13.85
CA CYS A 238 -9.79 -23.52 13.55
C CYS A 238 -10.21 -23.88 12.12
N THR A 239 -11.30 -23.30 11.62
CA THR A 239 -11.79 -23.54 10.26
C THR A 239 -10.81 -23.06 9.22
N ILE A 240 -10.28 -21.84 9.33
CA ILE A 240 -9.36 -21.31 8.33
C ILE A 240 -8.02 -22.06 8.34
N LEU A 241 -7.55 -22.49 9.52
CA LEU A 241 -6.36 -23.33 9.67
C LEU A 241 -6.56 -24.74 9.10
N LEU A 242 -7.75 -25.34 9.25
CA LEU A 242 -8.08 -26.62 8.63
C LEU A 242 -8.19 -26.50 7.11
N PHE A 243 -8.89 -25.47 6.63
CA PHE A 243 -9.05 -25.18 5.21
C PHE A 243 -7.71 -25.05 4.52
N GLN A 244 -6.78 -24.28 5.09
CA GLN A 244 -5.49 -24.07 4.45
C GLN A 244 -4.62 -25.34 4.39
N GLU A 245 -4.67 -26.18 5.42
CA GLU A 245 -3.96 -27.47 5.39
C GLU A 245 -4.51 -28.36 4.27
N GLU A 246 -5.84 -28.45 4.16
CA GLU A 246 -6.50 -29.26 3.14
C GLU A 246 -6.20 -28.76 1.72
N GLU A 247 -6.32 -27.46 1.47
CA GLU A 247 -6.02 -26.85 0.17
C GLU A 247 -4.56 -27.06 -0.22
N ARG A 248 -3.60 -26.84 0.70
CA ARG A 248 -2.18 -27.08 0.41
C ARG A 248 -1.91 -28.54 0.08
N ARG A 249 -2.42 -29.48 0.89
CA ARG A 249 -2.23 -30.91 0.63
C ARG A 249 -2.81 -31.31 -0.73
N ALA A 250 -4.00 -30.81 -1.06
CA ALA A 250 -4.65 -31.07 -2.34
C ALA A 250 -3.88 -30.44 -3.52
N TRP A 251 -3.37 -29.22 -3.37
CA TRP A 251 -2.57 -28.53 -4.37
C TRP A 251 -1.25 -29.26 -4.66
N HIS A 252 -0.47 -29.62 -3.63
CA HIS A 252 0.76 -30.40 -3.81
C HIS A 252 0.50 -31.80 -4.42
N SER A 253 -0.66 -32.40 -4.15
CA SER A 253 -1.02 -33.70 -4.74
C SER A 253 -1.44 -33.60 -6.21
N THR A 254 -1.81 -32.42 -6.69
CA THR A 254 -2.34 -32.21 -8.05
C THR A 254 -1.35 -31.50 -8.97
N ILE A 255 -0.30 -30.86 -8.46
CA ILE A 255 0.68 -30.13 -9.26
C ILE A 255 1.42 -31.04 -10.27
N THR A 256 1.61 -32.32 -9.94
CA THR A 256 2.23 -33.32 -10.82
C THR A 256 1.26 -33.96 -11.80
N SER A 257 -0.04 -33.66 -11.71
CA SER A 257 -1.06 -34.17 -12.61
C SER A 257 -1.00 -33.48 -13.97
N SER A 258 -1.37 -34.20 -15.03
CA SER A 258 -1.47 -33.66 -16.40
C SER A 258 -2.37 -32.42 -16.56
N LYS A 259 -3.31 -32.21 -15.65
CA LYS A 259 -4.19 -31.04 -15.63
C LYS A 259 -3.60 -29.83 -14.89
N GLY A 260 -2.50 -30.03 -14.15
CA GLY A 260 -1.94 -29.04 -13.23
C GLY A 260 -2.80 -28.80 -11.98
N ALA A 261 -2.26 -28.03 -11.05
CA ALA A 261 -2.98 -27.50 -9.89
C ALA A 261 -3.65 -26.15 -10.23
N TRP A 262 -4.53 -25.68 -9.35
CA TRP A 262 -5.17 -24.35 -9.46
C TRP A 262 -4.31 -23.26 -8.81
N ASP A 263 -4.70 -22.00 -9.03
CA ASP A 263 -4.15 -20.88 -8.29
C ASP A 263 -4.68 -20.91 -6.85
N ILE A 264 -3.83 -21.36 -5.92
CA ILE A 264 -4.18 -21.49 -4.50
C ILE A 264 -4.27 -20.12 -3.81
N SER A 265 -3.76 -19.04 -4.39
CA SER A 265 -3.86 -17.69 -3.79
C SER A 265 -5.29 -17.18 -3.69
N ILE A 266 -6.19 -17.74 -4.50
CA ILE A 266 -7.61 -17.38 -4.54
C ILE A 266 -8.36 -18.25 -3.53
N ILE A 267 -8.81 -17.65 -2.42
CA ILE A 267 -9.58 -18.34 -1.39
C ILE A 267 -10.93 -18.80 -1.96
N ASN A 268 -11.14 -20.11 -2.01
CA ASN A 268 -12.41 -20.70 -2.39
C ASN A 268 -13.42 -20.60 -1.24
N GLU A 269 -14.16 -19.48 -1.20
CA GLU A 269 -15.16 -19.21 -0.16
C GLU A 269 -16.20 -20.33 0.00
N ALA A 270 -16.59 -20.99 -1.09
CA ALA A 270 -17.53 -22.10 -1.03
C ALA A 270 -16.92 -23.33 -0.34
N ALA A 271 -15.63 -23.60 -0.57
CA ALA A 271 -14.90 -24.66 0.14
C ALA A 271 -14.68 -24.29 1.62
N LEU A 272 -14.31 -23.05 1.91
CA LEU A 272 -14.15 -22.56 3.28
C LEU A 272 -15.46 -22.66 4.08
N ALA A 273 -16.60 -22.28 3.50
CA ALA A 273 -17.91 -22.42 4.13
C ALA A 273 -18.28 -23.89 4.43
N ARG A 274 -17.97 -24.82 3.52
CA ARG A 274 -18.16 -26.26 3.77
C ARG A 274 -17.25 -26.76 4.91
N THR A 275 -16.03 -26.27 4.99
CA THR A 275 -15.12 -26.58 6.10
C THR A 275 -15.68 -26.05 7.41
N PHE A 276 -16.23 -24.84 7.42
CA PHE A 276 -16.88 -24.26 8.60
C PHE A 276 -18.05 -25.13 9.08
N ASP A 277 -18.96 -25.51 8.17
CA ASP A 277 -20.07 -26.39 8.49
C ASP A 277 -19.62 -27.73 9.09
N ARG A 278 -18.51 -28.30 8.58
CA ARG A 278 -17.93 -29.55 9.08
C ARG A 278 -17.36 -29.38 10.48
N VAL A 279 -16.61 -28.30 10.73
CA VAL A 279 -16.04 -27.98 12.05
C VAL A 279 -17.16 -27.73 13.06
N TYR A 280 -18.15 -26.92 12.69
CA TYR A 280 -19.31 -26.61 13.53
C TYR A 280 -20.14 -27.85 13.89
N ARG A 281 -20.45 -28.71 12.91
CA ARG A 281 -21.14 -29.98 13.19
C ARG A 281 -20.29 -30.90 14.08
N GLY A 282 -18.98 -30.92 13.86
CA GLY A 282 -18.04 -31.68 14.69
C GLY A 282 -18.04 -31.21 16.16
N SER A 283 -18.12 -29.90 16.41
CA SER A 283 -18.17 -29.36 17.76
C SER A 283 -19.48 -29.68 18.49
N LEU A 284 -20.59 -29.82 17.77
CA LEU A 284 -21.89 -30.18 18.36
C LEU A 284 -21.95 -31.66 18.82
N VAL A 285 -21.18 -32.54 18.19
CA VAL A 285 -21.18 -34.00 18.48
C VAL A 285 -20.22 -34.36 19.62
N ARG A 286 -19.31 -33.46 20.03
CA ARG A 286 -18.37 -33.68 21.15
C ARG A 286 -18.58 -32.71 22.34
N PRO A 287 -19.71 -32.75 23.07
CA PRO A 287 -19.87 -31.91 24.26
C PRO A 287 -18.91 -32.29 25.42
N ASP A 288 -18.47 -33.54 25.53
CA ASP A 288 -17.86 -34.05 26.76
C ASP A 288 -16.33 -33.89 26.89
N ASN A 289 -15.61 -33.48 25.83
CA ASN A 289 -14.13 -33.43 25.86
C ASN A 289 -13.53 -32.01 25.93
N LEU A 290 -14.34 -30.95 25.95
CA LEU A 290 -13.83 -29.57 26.15
C LEU A 290 -13.60 -29.24 27.64
N ALA A 291 -14.02 -30.11 28.57
CA ALA A 291 -13.82 -29.96 30.00
C ALA A 291 -12.60 -30.73 30.56
N SER A 292 -12.01 -31.66 29.79
CA SER A 292 -10.92 -32.52 30.27
C SER A 292 -9.52 -32.17 29.74
N ASP A 293 -9.40 -31.22 28.81
CA ASP A 293 -8.10 -30.75 28.30
C ASP A 293 -7.61 -29.47 29.01
N SER A 294 -7.71 -29.48 30.34
CA SER A 294 -7.23 -28.41 31.23
C SER A 294 -5.70 -28.28 31.28
N GLN A 295 -4.95 -29.05 30.49
CA GLN A 295 -3.49 -28.90 30.35
C GLN A 295 -3.06 -28.02 29.16
N VAL A 296 -3.97 -27.61 28.26
CA VAL A 296 -3.61 -26.75 27.10
C VAL A 296 -4.06 -25.28 27.29
N ARG A 297 -4.76 -24.95 28.37
CA ARG A 297 -5.22 -23.57 28.65
C ARG A 297 -4.18 -22.63 29.27
N THR A 298 -2.96 -23.08 29.55
CA THR A 298 -1.94 -22.27 30.24
C THR A 298 -0.92 -21.61 29.31
N ALA A 299 -1.30 -21.24 28.08
CA ALA A 299 -0.39 -20.54 27.17
C ALA A 299 -0.99 -19.29 26.49
N ILE A 300 -2.17 -18.81 26.92
CA ILE A 300 -2.86 -17.70 26.23
C ILE A 300 -3.04 -16.45 27.11
N CYS A 301 -2.59 -16.41 28.37
CA CYS A 301 -2.84 -15.22 29.21
C CYS A 301 -1.75 -14.74 30.18
N ASP A 302 -0.48 -15.18 30.09
CA ASP A 302 0.58 -14.62 30.94
C ASP A 302 1.65 -13.89 30.12
N THR A 303 1.32 -12.66 29.70
CA THR A 303 2.34 -11.62 29.46
C THR A 303 1.71 -10.24 29.52
N GLN A 304 1.37 -9.78 30.72
CA GLN A 304 1.45 -8.36 31.04
C GLN A 304 1.95 -8.18 32.49
N PRO A 305 2.91 -7.28 32.72
CA PRO A 305 3.57 -7.13 34.01
C PRO A 305 2.64 -6.45 35.02
N SER A 306 2.58 -6.99 36.23
CA SER A 306 1.98 -6.37 37.39
C SER A 306 2.74 -5.08 37.73
N LEU A 307 2.18 -3.93 37.33
CA LEU A 307 2.55 -2.63 37.84
C LEU A 307 2.12 -2.55 39.31
N THR A 308 3.04 -2.92 40.21
CA THR A 308 2.93 -2.61 41.63
C THR A 308 3.17 -1.10 41.80
N ILE A 309 2.10 -0.33 41.93
CA ILE A 309 2.19 1.04 42.43
C ILE A 309 2.57 0.96 43.90
N VAL A 310 3.85 1.16 44.20
CA VAL A 310 4.31 1.40 45.58
C VAL A 310 3.92 2.83 45.93
N SER A 311 2.84 2.97 46.70
CA SER A 311 2.52 4.21 47.40
C SER A 311 3.48 4.36 48.58
N THR A 312 4.57 5.11 48.40
CA THR A 312 5.36 5.61 49.52
C THR A 312 4.70 6.87 50.06
N TYR A 313 3.96 6.69 51.15
CA TYR A 313 3.64 7.75 52.10
C TYR A 313 4.90 7.99 52.96
N VAL A 314 5.40 9.23 53.01
CA VAL A 314 6.42 9.67 53.97
C VAL A 314 5.86 10.91 54.66
N PRO A 315 5.88 10.99 56.00
CA PRO A 315 5.44 12.17 56.76
C PRO A 315 6.37 13.37 56.60
#